data_AF-A0A151I9C1-F1
#
_entry.id   AF-A0A151I9C1-F1
#
_cell.length_a   1.000
_cell.length_b   1.000
_cell.length_c   1.000
_cell.angle_alpha   90.00
_cell.angle_beta   90.00
_cell.angle_gamma   90.00
#
_symmetry.space_group_name_H-M   'P 1'
#
loop_
_entity.id
_entity.type
_entity.pdbx_description
1 polymer ?
#
loop_
_entity_poly.entity_id
_entity_poly.type
_entity_poly.pdbx_seq_one_letter_code
_entity_poly.pdbx_strand_id
1 'polypeptide(L)'
;ILLRSVLNWIVEKQMIDVFSNVYITLRIFVTIPIANCEAERSFSVLKRIKNMYRTVMLDERLTSLTGLAIESELLRSIDFNNLVQDFVKLKLRKKILTKECINLFICL
;
A
#
# COMPACT_ATOMS: atom_id res chain seq x y z
N ILE A 1 -16.96 -0.72 1.46
CA ILE A 1 -17.27 -1.49 0.21
C ILE A 1 -18.59 -1.05 -0.39
N LEU A 2 -19.72 -1.17 0.32
CA LEU A 2 -21.05 -0.77 -0.19
C LEU A 2 -21.12 0.69 -0.68
N LEU A 3 -20.60 1.65 0.08
CA LEU A 3 -20.59 3.07 -0.30
C LEU A 3 -19.77 3.36 -1.56
N ARG A 4 -18.68 2.60 -1.77
CA ARG A 4 -17.83 2.72 -2.96
C ARG A 4 -18.56 2.18 -4.20
N SER A 5 -19.32 1.10 -4.03
CA SER A 5 -20.20 0.56 -5.09
C SER A 5 -21.31 1.55 -5.46
N VAL A 6 -21.93 2.20 -4.47
CA VAL A 6 -22.96 3.23 -4.69
C VAL A 6 -22.39 4.46 -5.39
N LEU A 7 -21.18 4.92 -5.00
CA LEU A 7 -20.50 6.03 -5.65
C LEU A 7 -20.22 5.74 -7.13
N ASN A 8 -19.70 4.54 -7.43
CA ASN A 8 -19.43 4.13 -8.81
C ASN A 8 -20.72 4.06 -9.65
N TRP A 9 -21.82 3.57 -9.07
CA TRP A 9 -23.12 3.51 -9.74
C TRP A 9 -23.66 4.91 -10.10
N ILE A 10 -23.49 5.90 -9.22
CA ILE A 10 -23.89 7.30 -9.49
C ILE A 10 -23.07 7.90 -10.64
N VAL A 11 -21.78 7.58 -10.71
CA VAL A 11 -20.88 8.05 -11.79
C VAL A 11 -21.22 7.39 -13.12
N GLU A 12 -21.49 6.09 -13.13
CA GLU A 12 -21.91 5.34 -14.33
C GLU A 12 -23.23 5.87 -14.92
N LYS A 13 -24.15 6.32 -14.08
CA LYS A 13 -25.45 6.89 -14.50
C LYS A 13 -25.40 8.39 -14.83
N GLN A 14 -24.22 9.02 -14.81
CA GLN A 14 -24.04 10.46 -15.08
C GLN A 14 -24.95 11.38 -14.23
N MET A 15 -25.26 10.98 -12.99
CA MET A 15 -26.14 11.76 -12.10
C MET A 15 -25.41 12.78 -11.22
N ILE A 16 -24.17 13.11 -11.59
CA ILE A 16 -23.30 14.02 -10.85
C ILE A 16 -23.88 15.44 -10.87
N ASP A 17 -24.46 15.85 -12.00
CA ASP A 17 -25.03 17.19 -12.17
C ASP A 17 -26.39 17.35 -11.48
N VAL A 18 -27.16 16.26 -11.35
CA VAL A 18 -28.49 16.27 -10.71
C VAL A 18 -28.37 16.34 -9.18
N PHE A 19 -27.35 15.69 -8.60
CA PHE A 19 -27.17 15.60 -7.16
C PHE A 19 -25.73 15.92 -6.72
N SER A 20 -25.22 17.09 -7.14
CA SER A 20 -23.84 17.54 -6.85
C SER A 20 -23.50 17.49 -5.35
N ASN A 21 -24.40 17.97 -4.48
CA ASN A 21 -24.18 17.95 -3.03
C ASN A 21 -24.07 16.52 -2.46
N VAL A 22 -24.92 15.60 -2.93
CA VAL A 22 -24.91 14.19 -2.47
C VAL A 22 -23.64 13.48 -2.92
N TYR A 23 -23.19 13.75 -4.15
CA TYR A 23 -21.92 13.24 -4.66
C TYR A 23 -20.74 13.71 -3.82
N ILE A 24 -20.67 15.01 -3.49
CA ILE A 24 -19.61 15.58 -2.65
C ILE A 24 -19.62 14.93 -1.26
N THR A 25 -20.79 14.83 -0.62
CA THR A 25 -20.93 14.19 0.69
C THR A 25 -20.50 12.72 0.65
N LEU A 26 -20.91 11.95 -0.37
CA LEU A 26 -20.51 10.56 -0.52
C LEU A 26 -19.00 10.42 -0.76
N ARG A 27 -18.37 11.32 -1.52
CA ARG A 27 -16.92 11.31 -1.66
C ARG A 27 -16.22 11.54 -0.34
N ILE A 28 -16.63 12.55 0.41
CA ILE A 28 -16.06 12.84 1.75
C ILE A 28 -16.26 11.63 2.65
N PHE A 29 -17.44 11.01 2.63
CA PHE A 29 -17.76 9.86 3.45
C PHE A 29 -16.97 8.60 3.07
N VAL A 30 -16.62 8.40 1.79
CA VAL A 30 -15.73 7.31 1.35
C VAL A 30 -14.26 7.58 1.70
N THR A 31 -13.84 8.85 1.74
CA THR A 31 -12.48 9.22 2.16
C THR A 31 -12.28 9.20 3.67
N ILE A 32 -13.35 9.45 4.44
CA ILE A 32 -13.34 9.22 5.88
C ILE A 32 -13.26 7.69 6.06
N PRO A 33 -12.21 7.16 6.71
CA PRO A 33 -12.08 5.73 6.89
C PRO A 33 -13.17 5.25 7.85
N ILE A 34 -14.30 4.81 7.31
CA ILE A 34 -15.38 4.15 8.05
C ILE A 34 -14.98 2.71 8.44
N ALA A 35 -13.95 2.17 7.79
CA ALA A 35 -13.32 0.90 8.13
C ALA A 35 -11.81 1.13 8.30
N ASN A 36 -11.40 1.27 9.55
CA ASN A 36 -10.09 1.76 9.96
C ASN A 36 -9.02 0.65 9.91
N CYS A 37 -9.24 -0.44 9.19
CA CYS A 37 -8.42 -1.65 9.29
C CYS A 37 -6.93 -1.39 9.06
N GLU A 38 -6.57 -0.45 8.19
CA GLU A 38 -5.19 -0.06 7.92
C GLU A 38 -4.57 0.77 9.05
N ALA A 39 -5.32 1.70 9.63
CA ALA A 39 -4.90 2.45 10.82
C ALA A 39 -4.81 1.53 12.04
N GLU A 40 -5.77 0.63 12.25
CA GLU A 40 -5.76 -0.39 13.30
C GLU A 40 -4.56 -1.32 13.15
N ARG A 41 -4.26 -1.78 11.93
CA ARG A 41 -3.05 -2.56 11.64
C ARG A 41 -1.79 -1.78 11.99
N SER A 42 -1.68 -0.52 11.57
CA SER A 42 -0.52 0.33 11.86
C SER A 42 -0.34 0.58 13.35
N PHE A 43 -1.41 0.86 14.09
CA PHE A 43 -1.38 1.01 15.55
C PHE A 43 -1.07 -0.30 16.27
N SER A 44 -1.50 -1.45 15.73
CA SER A 44 -1.16 -2.77 16.26
C SER A 44 0.35 -3.05 16.13
N VAL A 45 0.94 -2.73 14.97
CA VAL A 45 2.40 -2.82 14.76
C VAL A 45 3.15 -1.89 15.72
N LEU A 46 2.71 -0.63 15.82
CA LEU A 46 3.28 0.35 16.77
C LEU A 46 3.22 -0.16 18.21
N LYS A 47 2.08 -0.72 18.63
CA LYS A 47 1.89 -1.31 19.97
C LYS A 47 2.85 -2.46 20.22
N ARG A 48 3.07 -3.34 19.22
CA ARG A 48 4.05 -4.44 19.32
C ARG A 48 5.47 -3.90 19.51
N ILE A 49 5.87 -2.90 18.74
CA ILE A 49 7.19 -2.27 18.85
C ILE A 49 7.37 -1.64 20.24
N LYS A 50 6.42 -0.81 20.69
CA LYS A 50 6.49 -0.19 22.03
C LYS A 50 6.54 -1.22 23.15
N ASN A 51 5.77 -2.31 23.04
CA ASN A 51 5.74 -3.36 24.06
C ASN A 51 7.05 -4.17 24.11
N MET A 52 7.68 -4.43 22.96
CA MET A 52 8.96 -5.13 22.89
C MET A 52 10.07 -4.36 23.59
N TYR A 53 10.13 -3.04 23.39
CA TYR A 53 11.23 -2.24 23.90
C TYR A 53 10.97 -1.61 25.27
N ARG A 54 9.72 -1.59 25.78
CA ARG A 54 9.27 -1.05 27.09
C ARG A 54 9.84 0.32 27.53
N THR A 55 10.51 1.01 26.62
CA THR A 55 11.29 2.22 26.88
C THR A 55 10.65 3.40 26.18
N VAL A 56 10.81 4.58 26.76
CA VAL A 56 10.45 5.83 26.08
C VAL A 56 11.49 6.08 24.99
N MET A 57 11.05 6.05 23.73
CA MET A 57 11.86 6.40 22.57
C MET A 57 11.41 7.73 22.00
N LEU A 58 12.31 8.41 21.29
CA LEU A 58 11.96 9.58 20.49
C LEU A 58 10.95 9.20 19.41
N ASP A 59 9.94 10.04 19.20
CA ASP A 59 8.85 9.78 18.26
C ASP A 59 9.33 9.60 16.82
N GLU A 60 10.41 10.29 16.43
CA GLU A 60 11.04 10.13 15.10
C GLU A 60 11.61 8.71 14.89
N ARG A 61 12.33 8.21 15.89
CA ARG A 61 12.88 6.84 15.87
C ARG A 61 11.78 5.79 15.90
N LEU A 62 10.72 6.05 16.66
CA LEU A 62 9.58 5.14 16.75
C LEU A 62 8.79 5.08 15.43
N THR A 63 8.60 6.24 14.78
CA THR A 63 7.90 6.35 13.50
C THR A 63 8.66 5.65 12.39
N SER A 64 9.97 5.87 12.29
CA SER A 64 10.82 5.18 11.31
C SER A 64 10.82 3.66 11.50
N LEU A 65 10.94 3.17 12.74
CA LEU A 65 10.90 1.73 13.03
C LEU A 65 9.53 1.12 12.71
N THR A 66 8.44 1.85 12.98
CA THR A 66 7.08 1.41 12.65
C THR A 66 6.87 1.34 11.14
N GLY A 67 7.36 2.33 10.39
CA GLY A 67 7.35 2.32 8.92
C GLY A 67 8.09 1.11 8.37
N LEU A 68 9.32 0.85 8.83
CA LEU A 68 10.11 -0.32 8.40
C LEU A 68 9.40 -1.65 8.70
N ALA A 69 8.71 -1.76 9.85
CA ALA A 69 7.98 -2.96 10.22
C ALA A 69 6.75 -3.20 9.32
N ILE A 70 6.01 -2.14 8.97
CA ILE A 70 4.87 -2.21 8.05
C ILE A 70 5.35 -2.59 6.64
N GLU A 71 6.39 -1.93 6.13
CA GLU A 71 6.97 -2.23 4.82
C GLU A 71 7.53 -3.66 4.76
N SER A 72 8.16 -4.14 5.83
CA SER A 72 8.65 -5.52 5.90
C SER A 72 7.51 -6.54 5.85
N GLU A 73 6.38 -6.27 6.49
CA GLU A 73 5.18 -7.11 6.42
C GLU A 73 4.60 -7.12 5.00
N LEU A 74 4.56 -5.96 4.33
CA LEU A 74 4.11 -5.84 2.95
C LEU A 74 5.03 -6.61 1.99
N LEU A 75 6.35 -6.44 2.09
CA LEU A 75 7.34 -7.12 1.26
C LEU A 75 7.26 -8.65 1.39
N ARG A 76 6.94 -9.18 2.59
CA ARG A 76 6.74 -10.63 2.80
C ARG A 76 5.49 -11.17 2.09
N SER A 77 4.50 -10.32 1.83
CA SER A 77 3.28 -10.70 1.12
C SER A 77 3.43 -10.69 -0.41
N ILE A 78 4.52 -10.11 -0.92
CA ILE A 78 4.78 -9.98 -2.36
C ILE A 78 5.67 -11.15 -2.82
N ASP A 79 5.30 -11.77 -3.95
CA ASP A 79 6.13 -12.80 -4.57
C ASP A 79 7.32 -12.16 -5.31
N PHE A 80 8.50 -12.29 -4.72
CA PHE A 80 9.74 -11.76 -5.27
C PHE A 80 10.06 -12.32 -6.67
N ASN A 81 9.64 -13.55 -6.99
CA ASN A 81 9.93 -14.13 -8.31
C ASN A 81 9.22 -13.39 -9.42
N ASN A 82 7.94 -13.05 -9.23
CA ASN A 82 7.17 -12.27 -10.19
C ASN A 82 7.69 -10.84 -10.29
N LEU A 83 8.06 -10.25 -9.15
CA LEU A 83 8.65 -8.92 -9.09
C LEU A 83 9.97 -8.86 -9.90
N VAL A 84 10.88 -9.82 -9.71
CA VAL A 84 12.13 -9.91 -10.46
C VAL A 84 11.86 -10.10 -11.95
N GLN A 85 10.92 -10.97 -12.33
CA GLN A 85 10.55 -11.16 -13.73
C GLN A 85 9.99 -9.89 -14.37
N ASP A 86 9.17 -9.13 -13.65
CA ASP A 86 8.63 -7.86 -14.15
C ASP A 86 9.71 -6.77 -14.21
N PHE A 87 10.62 -6.71 -13.25
CA PHE A 87 11.81 -5.85 -13.34
C PHE A 87 12.68 -6.20 -14.54
N VAL A 88 12.91 -7.49 -14.79
CA VAL A 88 13.66 -7.96 -15.97
C VAL A 88 12.94 -7.54 -17.25
N LYS A 89 11.63 -7.79 -17.38
CA LYS A 89 10.84 -7.36 -18.56
C LYS A 89 10.89 -5.83 -18.78
N LEU A 90 10.81 -5.04 -17.72
CA LEU A 90 10.86 -3.57 -17.80
C LEU A 90 12.26 -3.05 -18.17
N LYS A 91 13.32 -3.71 -17.69
CA LYS A 91 14.72 -3.33 -17.96
C LYS A 91 15.20 -3.82 -19.34
N LEU A 92 14.68 -4.95 -19.83
CA LEU A 92 14.92 -5.47 -21.18
C LEU A 92 14.38 -4.53 -22.27
N ARG A 93 13.36 -3.70 -21.98
CA ARG A 93 12.90 -2.63 -22.90
C ARG A 93 13.94 -1.51 -23.10
N LYS A 94 15.02 -1.44 -22.31
CA LYS A 94 16.08 -0.43 -22.43
C LYS A 94 17.46 -0.98 -22.81
N LYS A 95 17.70 -2.30 -22.76
CA LYS A 95 18.89 -2.93 -23.31
C LYS A 95 18.68 -4.42 -23.49
N ILE A 96 19.02 -4.93 -24.67
CA ILE A 96 19.14 -6.36 -24.96
C ILE A 96 20.27 -6.90 -24.08
N LEU A 97 19.93 -7.56 -22.97
CA LEU A 97 20.88 -8.31 -22.15
C LEU A 97 20.81 -9.76 -22.60
N THR A 98 21.86 -10.19 -23.29
CA THR A 98 22.11 -11.58 -23.65
C THR A 98 22.20 -12.44 -22.38
N LYS A 99 21.73 -13.69 -22.49
CA LYS A 99 21.39 -14.63 -21.40
C LYS A 99 22.49 -14.92 -20.35
N GLU A 100 23.71 -14.43 -20.54
CA GLU A 100 24.85 -14.63 -19.63
C GLU A 100 24.78 -13.78 -18.35
N CYS A 101 24.12 -12.61 -18.38
CA CYS A 101 24.13 -11.69 -17.23
C CYS A 101 23.17 -12.10 -16.08
N ILE A 102 22.25 -13.04 -16.31
CA ILE A 102 21.26 -13.47 -15.30
C ILE A 102 21.92 -14.32 -14.20
N ASN A 103 22.92 -15.14 -14.54
CA ASN A 103 23.61 -15.99 -13.57
C ASN A 103 24.53 -15.22 -12.62
N LEU A 104 24.89 -13.96 -12.92
CA LEU A 104 25.75 -13.17 -12.06
C LEU A 104 24.99 -12.48 -10.91
N PHE A 105 23.66 -12.34 -11.02
CA PHE A 105 22.85 -11.62 -10.02
C PHE A 105 22.26 -12.52 -8.93
N ILE A 106 22.31 -13.85 -9.10
CA ILE A 106 21.82 -14.82 -8.09
C ILE A 106 22.92 -15.17 -7.06
N CYS A 107 24.18 -14.84 -7.34
CA CYS A 107 25.33 -15.19 -6.48
C CYS A 107 25.85 -14.05 -5.57
N LEU A 108 25.14 -12.92 -5.47
CA LEU A 108 25.47 -11.79 -4.59
C LEU A 108 24.26 -11.44 -3.72
#